data_AF-A0A9E0M186-F1
#
_entry.id   AF-A0A9E0M186-F1
#
_cell.length_a   1.000
_cell.length_b   1.000
_cell.length_c   1.000
_cell.angle_alpha   90.00
_cell.angle_beta   90.00
_cell.angle_gamma   90.00
#
_symmetry.space_group_name_H-M   'P 1'
#
loop_
_entity.id
_entity.type
_entity.pdbx_description
1 polymer ?
#
loop_
_entity_poly.entity_id
_entity_poly.type
_entity_poly.pdbx_seq_one_letter_code
_entity_poly.pdbx_strand_id
1 'polypeptide(L)'
;MTSTTSSSRWAPRPGCAWPRNGWPGRCPPRPPRKRPAEPVAGRSLNPSEFFAQSYAEARLKFLAAADAAGLVVQSHRHPLLGRDGEALAMDVARHGAIDAPGLLIVSSACHGVEGFCGSGVQNALLADTGFHAAAAQAGVSFLYLHALNPWGFSWLRRTTHENVDLNRNWHDFNRPLPRNPGYDEIAHWLVPATWPPAPEVEAGLAAYAERHGERGLQTAISAGQHEYPEGLFYGGRNPTWSQQTLRHVLQEHATRCTRLGWIDLHTGLGPSGHGERICACRDEAAA
;
A
#
# COMPACT_ATOMS: atom_id res chain seq x y z
N MET A 1 16.38 1.89 -22.27
CA MET A 1 17.04 0.61 -22.57
C MET A 1 15.95 -0.39 -22.95
N THR A 2 16.09 -1.06 -24.10
CA THR A 2 15.08 -1.93 -24.73
C THR A 2 15.05 -3.33 -24.09
N SER A 3 13.86 -3.80 -23.67
CA SER A 3 13.64 -5.12 -23.06
C SER A 3 13.04 -6.13 -24.06
N THR A 4 13.65 -7.29 -24.18
CA THR A 4 13.15 -8.46 -24.92
C THR A 4 12.52 -9.49 -23.97
N THR A 5 11.28 -9.88 -24.23
CA THR A 5 10.54 -10.94 -23.52
C THR A 5 10.74 -12.30 -24.19
N SER A 6 10.98 -13.34 -23.39
CA SER A 6 10.98 -14.75 -23.81
C SER A 6 9.98 -15.52 -22.96
N SER A 7 9.09 -16.27 -23.62
CA SER A 7 8.05 -17.11 -23.02
C SER A 7 8.37 -18.58 -23.31
N SER A 8 8.18 -19.47 -22.34
CA SER A 8 8.19 -20.92 -22.59
C SER A 8 7.02 -21.59 -21.87
N ARG A 9 6.24 -22.32 -22.67
CA ARG A 9 5.11 -23.18 -22.27
C ARG A 9 5.64 -24.57 -21.91
N TRP A 10 5.05 -25.20 -20.90
CA TRP A 10 5.23 -26.62 -20.59
C TRP A 10 3.94 -27.40 -20.85
N ALA A 11 4.07 -28.54 -21.54
CA ALA A 11 3.03 -29.53 -21.79
C ALA A 11 3.25 -30.79 -20.92
N PRO A 12 2.20 -31.54 -20.52
CA PRO A 12 2.35 -32.73 -19.68
C PRO A 12 2.50 -34.03 -20.51
N ARG A 13 3.19 -35.04 -19.94
CA ARG A 13 3.27 -36.42 -20.46
C ARG A 13 2.44 -37.40 -19.60
N PRO A 14 1.95 -38.53 -20.17
CA PRO A 14 0.98 -39.42 -19.51
C PRO A 14 1.55 -40.79 -19.06
N GLY A 15 0.78 -41.48 -18.21
CA GLY A 15 0.57 -42.94 -18.28
C GLY A 15 1.11 -43.80 -17.13
N CYS A 16 0.25 -44.66 -16.56
CA CYS A 16 0.52 -46.08 -16.29
C CYS A 16 -0.75 -46.81 -15.81
N ALA A 17 -0.89 -48.10 -16.17
CA ALA A 17 -2.11 -48.89 -16.01
C ALA A 17 -1.83 -50.35 -15.57
N TRP A 18 -2.82 -50.94 -14.85
CA TRP A 18 -3.17 -52.37 -14.61
C TRP A 18 -2.24 -53.26 -13.75
N PRO A 19 -2.69 -54.39 -13.12
CA PRO A 19 -3.83 -55.27 -13.48
C PRO A 19 -4.74 -55.82 -12.33
N ARG A 20 -5.66 -56.70 -12.77
CA ARG A 20 -6.80 -57.40 -12.11
C ARG A 20 -6.39 -58.60 -11.26
N ASN A 21 -7.23 -58.97 -10.27
CA ASN A 21 -7.62 -60.36 -9.92
C ASN A 21 -8.83 -60.35 -8.95
N GLY A 22 -9.80 -61.26 -9.15
CA GLY A 22 -11.11 -61.27 -8.47
C GLY A 22 -11.33 -62.41 -7.48
N TRP A 23 -12.32 -62.23 -6.58
CA TRP A 23 -13.06 -63.25 -5.81
C TRP A 23 -14.46 -62.68 -5.44
N PRO A 24 -15.54 -63.49 -5.37
CA PRO A 24 -16.92 -62.98 -5.32
C PRO A 24 -17.47 -62.92 -3.88
N GLY A 25 -17.77 -61.70 -3.41
CA GLY A 25 -18.56 -61.47 -2.20
C GLY A 25 -19.52 -60.32 -2.44
N ARG A 26 -20.83 -60.54 -2.31
CA ARG A 26 -21.84 -59.48 -2.47
C ARG A 26 -21.69 -58.46 -1.34
N CYS A 27 -21.18 -57.27 -1.65
CA CYS A 27 -21.24 -56.10 -0.77
C CYS A 27 -22.67 -55.52 -0.74
N PRO A 28 -23.14 -55.01 0.41
CA PRO A 28 -24.41 -54.27 0.48
C PRO A 28 -24.36 -52.99 -0.37
N PRO A 29 -25.50 -52.46 -0.83
CA PRO A 29 -25.53 -51.30 -1.70
C PRO A 29 -24.90 -50.08 -1.00
N ARG A 30 -23.95 -49.43 -1.68
CA ARG A 30 -23.36 -48.17 -1.20
C ARG A 30 -24.47 -47.11 -1.11
N PRO A 31 -24.50 -46.28 -0.04
CA PRO A 31 -25.35 -45.11 -0.02
C PRO A 31 -25.00 -44.19 -1.21
N PRO A 32 -25.97 -43.43 -1.75
CA PRO A 32 -25.73 -42.57 -2.90
C PRO A 32 -24.55 -41.64 -2.59
N ARG A 33 -23.52 -41.68 -3.43
CA ARG A 33 -22.45 -40.70 -3.40
C ARG A 33 -23.10 -39.33 -3.57
N LYS A 34 -23.03 -38.48 -2.54
CA LYS A 34 -23.26 -37.04 -2.73
C LYS A 34 -22.34 -36.61 -3.88
N ARG A 35 -22.92 -36.04 -4.93
CA ARG A 35 -22.11 -35.39 -5.98
C ARG A 35 -21.13 -34.45 -5.28
N PRO A 36 -19.83 -34.46 -5.62
CA PRO A 36 -18.99 -33.35 -5.22
C PRO A 36 -19.67 -32.07 -5.70
N ALA A 37 -19.74 -31.06 -4.83
CA ALA A 37 -20.22 -29.75 -5.22
C ALA A 37 -19.47 -29.36 -6.50
N GLU A 38 -20.21 -29.04 -7.57
CA GLU A 38 -19.61 -28.50 -8.77
C GLU A 38 -18.79 -27.27 -8.34
N PRO A 39 -17.55 -27.10 -8.85
CA PRO A 39 -16.81 -25.88 -8.60
C PRO A 39 -17.71 -24.75 -9.07
N VAL A 40 -18.07 -23.85 -8.14
CA VAL A 40 -18.80 -22.63 -8.47
C VAL A 40 -17.96 -21.95 -9.54
N ALA A 41 -18.44 -21.97 -10.79
CA ALA A 41 -17.79 -21.32 -11.90
C ALA A 41 -17.49 -19.90 -11.44
N GLY A 42 -16.19 -19.58 -11.37
CA GLY A 42 -15.69 -18.36 -10.76
C GLY A 42 -16.49 -17.19 -11.27
N ARG A 43 -17.26 -16.56 -10.39
CA ARG A 43 -17.91 -15.30 -10.69
C ARG A 43 -16.79 -14.38 -11.15
N SER A 44 -16.83 -13.93 -12.40
CA SER A 44 -15.88 -12.93 -12.88
C SER A 44 -16.04 -11.72 -11.97
N LEU A 45 -15.14 -11.57 -11.00
CA LEU A 45 -15.15 -10.45 -10.06
C LEU A 45 -14.98 -9.19 -10.89
N ASN A 46 -15.91 -8.25 -10.75
CA ASN A 46 -15.78 -6.96 -11.40
C ASN A 46 -14.77 -6.14 -10.57
N PRO A 47 -13.60 -5.75 -11.12
CA PRO A 47 -12.58 -5.07 -10.33
C PRO A 47 -13.09 -3.82 -9.61
N SER A 48 -14.07 -3.11 -10.16
CA SER A 48 -14.64 -1.91 -9.56
C SER A 48 -15.33 -2.17 -8.21
N GLU A 49 -15.78 -3.40 -7.93
CA GLU A 49 -16.45 -3.76 -6.67
C GLU A 49 -15.52 -3.61 -5.46
N PHE A 50 -14.21 -3.75 -5.66
CA PHE A 50 -13.20 -3.65 -4.61
C PHE A 50 -12.87 -2.20 -4.21
N PHE A 51 -13.10 -1.24 -5.09
CA PHE A 51 -12.75 0.17 -4.87
C PHE A 51 -13.89 0.94 -4.21
N ALA A 52 -13.55 1.96 -3.43
CA ALA A 52 -14.51 2.77 -2.68
C ALA A 52 -14.47 4.24 -3.13
N GLN A 53 -15.52 4.98 -2.79
CA GLN A 53 -15.67 6.41 -3.08
C GLN A 53 -15.50 7.30 -1.83
N SER A 54 -15.41 6.70 -0.64
CA SER A 54 -15.14 7.38 0.62
C SER A 54 -14.21 6.56 1.51
N TYR A 55 -13.57 7.20 2.49
CA TYR A 55 -12.79 6.50 3.53
C TYR A 55 -13.67 5.50 4.30
N ALA A 56 -14.87 5.92 4.72
CA ALA A 56 -15.79 5.06 5.46
C ALA A 56 -16.14 3.79 4.67
N GLU A 57 -16.45 3.91 3.38
CA GLU A 57 -16.69 2.77 2.51
C GLU A 57 -15.42 1.92 2.32
N ALA A 58 -14.26 2.53 2.10
CA ALA A 58 -12.99 1.83 1.93
C ALA A 58 -12.65 0.98 3.15
N ARG A 59 -12.83 1.55 4.34
CA ARG A 59 -12.62 0.87 5.63
C ARG A 59 -13.62 -0.27 5.82
N LEU A 60 -14.90 -0.05 5.57
CA LEU A 60 -15.91 -1.11 5.67
C LEU A 60 -15.61 -2.29 4.74
N LYS A 61 -15.19 -2.02 3.50
CA LYS A 61 -14.78 -3.08 2.56
C LYS A 61 -13.56 -3.85 3.06
N PHE A 62 -12.55 -3.16 3.60
CA PHE A 62 -11.36 -3.82 4.15
C PHE A 62 -11.71 -4.72 5.34
N LEU A 63 -12.51 -4.22 6.29
CA LEU A 63 -12.96 -5.00 7.45
C LEU A 63 -13.77 -6.23 7.02
N ALA A 64 -14.69 -6.06 6.07
CA ALA A 64 -15.48 -7.17 5.54
C ALA A 64 -14.62 -8.20 4.78
N ALA A 65 -13.64 -7.76 4.00
CA ALA A 65 -12.72 -8.66 3.30
C ALA A 65 -11.82 -9.45 4.26
N ALA A 66 -11.33 -8.80 5.32
CA ALA A 66 -10.55 -9.47 6.36
C ALA A 66 -11.39 -10.50 7.14
N ASP A 67 -12.63 -10.14 7.51
CA ASP A 67 -13.57 -11.07 8.16
C ASP A 67 -13.91 -12.27 7.27
N ALA A 68 -14.18 -12.05 5.98
CA ALA A 68 -14.43 -13.11 5.02
C ALA A 68 -13.23 -14.05 4.84
N ALA A 69 -12.00 -13.55 5.01
CA ALA A 69 -10.77 -14.33 5.04
C ALA A 69 -10.48 -14.98 6.42
N GLY A 70 -11.35 -14.79 7.41
CA GLY A 70 -11.19 -15.33 8.77
C GLY A 70 -10.07 -14.67 9.56
N LEU A 71 -9.70 -13.44 9.22
CA LEU A 71 -8.59 -12.71 9.84
C LEU A 71 -9.08 -11.82 10.98
N VAL A 72 -8.30 -11.78 12.06
CA VAL A 72 -8.50 -10.78 13.13
C VAL A 72 -7.90 -9.45 12.68
N VAL A 73 -8.69 -8.39 12.78
CA VAL A 73 -8.23 -7.01 12.51
C VAL A 73 -7.87 -6.31 13.81
N GLN A 74 -6.68 -5.74 13.88
CA GLN A 74 -6.23 -4.84 14.93
C GLN A 74 -6.42 -3.38 14.46
N SER A 75 -7.36 -2.67 15.08
CA SER A 75 -7.66 -1.26 14.74
C SER A 75 -6.96 -0.30 15.69
N HIS A 76 -5.99 0.47 15.18
CA HIS A 76 -5.38 1.57 15.91
C HIS A 76 -6.17 2.85 15.64
N ARG A 77 -7.05 3.23 16.58
CA ARG A 77 -7.92 4.40 16.43
C ARG A 77 -7.12 5.69 16.44
N HIS A 78 -7.37 6.53 15.44
CA HIS A 78 -6.90 7.89 15.40
C HIS A 78 -7.78 8.75 16.35
N PRO A 79 -7.20 9.71 17.09
CA PRO A 79 -7.94 10.49 18.10
C PRO A 79 -8.96 11.45 17.50
N LEU A 80 -8.72 11.93 16.27
CA LEU A 80 -9.65 12.81 15.54
C LEU A 80 -10.66 12.01 14.71
N LEU A 81 -11.78 12.67 14.39
CA LEU A 81 -12.80 12.17 13.48
C LEU A 81 -12.49 12.50 12.02
N GLY A 82 -13.11 11.74 11.13
CA GLY A 82 -13.10 11.97 9.69
C GLY A 82 -13.93 13.18 9.29
N ARG A 83 -13.83 13.53 8.00
CA ARG A 83 -14.53 14.66 7.40
C ARG A 83 -16.05 14.57 7.59
N ASP A 84 -16.59 13.36 7.54
CA ASP A 84 -18.02 13.09 7.61
C ASP A 84 -18.42 12.59 9.03
N GLY A 85 -17.55 12.80 10.02
CA GLY A 85 -17.75 12.43 11.42
C GLY A 85 -17.41 10.97 11.78
N GLU A 86 -16.86 10.21 10.84
CA GLU A 86 -16.57 8.80 11.01
C GLU A 86 -15.34 8.53 11.89
N ALA A 87 -15.31 7.37 12.54
CA ALA A 87 -14.14 6.94 13.31
C ALA A 87 -13.01 6.55 12.37
N LEU A 88 -11.84 7.18 12.57
CA LEU A 88 -10.61 6.94 11.83
C LEU A 88 -9.74 5.90 12.54
N ALA A 89 -9.09 5.04 11.77
CA ALA A 89 -8.12 4.06 12.25
C ALA A 89 -7.12 3.66 11.17
N MET A 90 -5.94 3.24 11.62
CA MET A 90 -5.06 2.35 10.86
C MET A 90 -5.47 0.92 11.22
N ASP A 91 -5.95 0.16 10.24
CA ASP A 91 -6.43 -1.21 10.45
C ASP A 91 -5.38 -2.20 9.93
N VAL A 92 -5.04 -3.18 10.79
CA VAL A 92 -3.95 -4.14 10.53
C VAL A 92 -4.53 -5.55 10.49
N ALA A 93 -4.26 -6.28 9.41
CA ALA A 93 -4.65 -7.68 9.27
C ALA A 93 -3.46 -8.52 8.80
N ARG A 94 -3.18 -9.62 9.50
CA ARG A 94 -2.15 -10.59 9.10
C ARG A 94 -2.78 -11.81 8.46
N HIS A 95 -2.28 -12.19 7.29
CA HIS A 95 -2.59 -13.47 6.67
C HIS A 95 -1.36 -14.38 6.68
N GLY A 96 -1.45 -15.51 7.39
CA GLY A 96 -0.37 -16.50 7.52
C GLY A 96 0.33 -16.48 8.88
N ALA A 97 1.33 -17.34 9.04
CA ALA A 97 2.00 -17.57 10.32
C ALA A 97 2.78 -16.34 10.81
N ILE A 98 2.76 -16.10 12.12
CA ILE A 98 3.47 -14.98 12.77
C ILE A 98 5.00 -15.11 12.68
N ASP A 99 5.49 -16.33 12.51
CA ASP A 99 6.89 -16.75 12.44
C ASP A 99 7.29 -17.23 11.04
N ALA A 100 6.50 -16.92 10.01
CA ALA A 100 6.88 -17.20 8.63
C ALA A 100 8.24 -16.54 8.30
N PRO A 101 9.15 -17.23 7.58
CA PRO A 101 10.47 -16.69 7.29
C PRO A 101 10.41 -15.43 6.42
N GLY A 102 9.42 -15.33 5.53
CA GLY A 102 9.13 -14.13 4.75
C GLY A 102 7.91 -13.37 5.28
N LEU A 103 8.03 -12.04 5.33
CA LEU A 103 6.92 -11.12 5.54
C LEU A 103 6.81 -10.16 4.35
N LEU A 104 5.63 -10.07 3.74
CA LEU A 104 5.30 -9.03 2.78
C LEU A 104 4.29 -8.06 3.40
N ILE A 105 4.72 -6.82 3.60
CA ILE A 105 3.87 -5.72 4.03
C ILE A 105 3.22 -5.10 2.79
N VAL A 106 1.90 -4.93 2.81
CA VAL A 106 1.15 -4.20 1.79
C VAL A 106 0.42 -3.06 2.47
N SER A 107 0.86 -1.83 2.24
CA SER A 107 0.27 -0.64 2.83
C SER A 107 -0.50 0.21 1.83
N SER A 108 -1.40 1.03 2.35
CA SER A 108 -2.15 2.03 1.60
C SER A 108 -2.23 3.34 2.35
N ALA A 109 -2.49 4.41 1.59
CA ALA A 109 -2.76 5.75 2.10
C ALA A 109 -1.61 6.34 2.95
N CYS A 110 -0.34 6.11 2.59
CA CYS A 110 0.76 6.91 3.14
C CYS A 110 0.54 8.40 2.81
N HIS A 111 0.21 8.68 1.55
CA HIS A 111 -0.51 9.90 1.19
C HIS A 111 -2.01 9.61 1.27
N GLY A 112 -2.71 10.33 2.13
CA GLY A 112 -4.08 9.97 2.50
C GLY A 112 -5.02 9.84 1.30
N VAL A 113 -5.09 10.86 0.45
CA VAL A 113 -5.97 10.90 -0.74
C VAL A 113 -5.72 9.77 -1.73
N GLU A 114 -4.54 9.17 -1.74
CA GLU A 114 -4.17 8.06 -2.62
C GLU A 114 -4.63 6.70 -2.08
N GLY A 115 -5.24 6.68 -0.89
CA GLY A 115 -5.70 5.49 -0.19
C GLY A 115 -6.76 4.69 -0.94
N PHE A 116 -7.56 5.30 -1.83
CA PHE A 116 -8.63 4.61 -2.56
C PHE A 116 -8.11 3.46 -3.41
N CYS A 117 -7.00 3.71 -4.13
CA CYS A 117 -6.40 2.70 -4.99
C CYS A 117 -5.79 1.58 -4.16
N GLY A 118 -4.93 1.93 -3.19
CA GLY A 118 -4.28 0.95 -2.33
C GLY A 118 -5.28 0.09 -1.56
N SER A 119 -6.33 0.71 -1.01
CA SER A 119 -7.41 -0.01 -0.33
C SER A 119 -8.14 -0.97 -1.26
N GLY A 120 -8.44 -0.57 -2.50
CA GLY A 120 -9.11 -1.44 -3.47
C GLY A 120 -8.27 -2.67 -3.83
N VAL A 121 -6.97 -2.47 -4.06
CA VAL A 121 -6.03 -3.57 -4.31
C VAL A 121 -5.92 -4.49 -3.10
N GLN A 122 -5.85 -3.95 -1.88
CA GLN A 122 -5.83 -4.76 -0.65
C GLN A 122 -7.09 -5.63 -0.53
N ASN A 123 -8.28 -5.07 -0.83
CA ASN A 123 -9.55 -5.80 -0.82
C ASN A 123 -9.56 -6.95 -1.84
N ALA A 124 -9.03 -6.71 -3.05
CA ALA A 124 -8.92 -7.73 -4.08
C ALA A 124 -7.96 -8.85 -3.68
N LEU A 125 -6.81 -8.52 -3.09
CA LEU A 125 -5.84 -9.50 -2.62
C LEU A 125 -6.39 -10.36 -1.48
N LEU A 126 -7.08 -9.76 -0.51
CA LEU A 126 -7.72 -10.48 0.60
C LEU A 126 -8.77 -11.49 0.10
N ALA A 127 -9.45 -11.18 -1.02
CA ALA A 127 -10.41 -12.10 -1.64
C ALA A 127 -9.75 -13.22 -2.46
N ASP A 128 -8.45 -13.13 -2.77
CA ASP A 128 -7.73 -14.12 -3.58
C ASP A 128 -7.10 -15.21 -2.70
N THR A 129 -7.90 -16.23 -2.41
CA THR A 129 -7.45 -17.41 -1.64
C THR A 129 -6.30 -18.16 -2.33
N GLY A 130 -6.23 -18.12 -3.67
CA GLY A 130 -5.20 -18.83 -4.44
C GLY A 130 -3.85 -18.15 -4.29
N PHE A 131 -3.83 -16.82 -4.36
CA PHE A 131 -2.67 -16.00 -4.08
C PHE A 131 -2.11 -16.25 -2.67
N HIS A 132 -3.00 -16.26 -1.67
CA HIS A 132 -2.61 -16.52 -0.29
C HIS A 132 -2.09 -17.95 -0.05
N ALA A 133 -2.68 -18.96 -0.70
CA ALA A 133 -2.19 -20.32 -0.63
C ALA A 133 -0.78 -20.45 -1.26
N ALA A 134 -0.55 -19.79 -2.39
CA ALA A 134 0.77 -19.76 -3.04
C ALA A 134 1.82 -19.07 -2.16
N ALA A 135 1.46 -17.94 -1.52
CA ALA A 135 2.33 -17.26 -0.57
C ALA A 135 2.72 -18.15 0.62
N ALA A 136 1.75 -18.84 1.22
CA ALA A 136 1.99 -19.75 2.33
C ALA A 136 2.93 -20.90 1.94
N GLN A 137 2.75 -21.49 0.75
CA GLN A 137 3.64 -22.53 0.21
C GLN A 137 5.07 -22.01 -0.01
N ALA A 138 5.22 -20.72 -0.33
CA ALA A 138 6.52 -20.05 -0.45
C ALA A 138 7.12 -19.61 0.91
N GLY A 139 6.45 -19.89 2.03
CA GLY A 139 6.88 -19.47 3.36
C GLY A 139 6.77 -17.96 3.59
N VAL A 140 5.80 -17.30 2.94
CA VAL A 140 5.57 -15.85 3.05
C VAL A 140 4.22 -15.60 3.73
N SER A 141 4.25 -14.80 4.80
CA SER A 141 3.05 -14.21 5.40
C SER A 141 2.83 -12.78 4.89
N PHE A 142 1.57 -12.33 4.93
CA PHE A 142 1.18 -10.98 4.54
C PHE A 142 0.78 -10.16 5.76
N LEU A 143 1.18 -8.89 5.78
CA LEU A 143 0.68 -7.90 6.72
C LEU A 143 0.04 -6.75 5.93
N TYR A 144 -1.27 -6.66 5.98
CA TYR A 144 -2.03 -5.58 5.40
C TYR A 144 -2.11 -4.41 6.37
N LEU A 145 -1.66 -3.25 5.93
CA LEU A 145 -1.77 -1.99 6.66
C LEU A 145 -2.74 -1.09 5.89
N HIS A 146 -4.00 -1.09 6.30
CA HIS A 146 -5.03 -0.24 5.71
C HIS A 146 -4.98 1.14 6.34
N ALA A 147 -4.85 2.15 5.48
CA ALA A 147 -4.88 3.57 5.84
C ALA A 147 -3.78 4.01 6.83
N LEU A 148 -2.53 4.11 6.36
CA LEU A 148 -1.42 4.65 7.17
C LEU A 148 -1.69 6.08 7.67
N ASN A 149 -2.28 6.92 6.82
CA ASN A 149 -2.77 8.26 7.15
C ASN A 149 -4.31 8.30 6.99
N PRO A 150 -5.07 7.79 7.98
CA PRO A 150 -6.53 7.70 7.87
C PRO A 150 -7.20 9.07 7.87
N TRP A 151 -6.60 10.06 8.53
CA TRP A 151 -7.09 11.43 8.50
C TRP A 151 -6.98 12.02 7.09
N GLY A 152 -5.81 11.97 6.47
CA GLY A 152 -5.63 12.47 5.12
C GLY A 152 -6.53 11.73 4.12
N PHE A 153 -6.76 10.44 4.33
CA PHE A 153 -7.64 9.64 3.47
C PHE A 153 -9.10 10.12 3.52
N SER A 154 -9.66 10.30 4.73
CA SER A 154 -11.02 10.84 4.90
C SER A 154 -11.15 12.29 4.40
N TRP A 155 -10.15 13.13 4.66
CA TRP A 155 -10.17 14.55 4.31
C TRP A 155 -9.70 14.87 2.88
N LEU A 156 -9.44 13.85 2.06
CA LEU A 156 -8.90 13.99 0.70
C LEU A 156 -7.61 14.83 0.65
N ARG A 157 -6.74 14.63 1.64
CA ARG A 157 -5.44 15.28 1.76
C ARG A 157 -4.31 14.29 1.54
N ARG A 158 -3.23 14.77 0.92
CA ARG A 158 -1.95 14.06 0.89
C ARG A 158 -1.38 13.91 2.31
N THR A 159 -1.42 14.98 3.07
CA THR A 159 -0.75 15.14 4.37
C THR A 159 -1.61 14.65 5.54
N THR A 160 -0.97 14.49 6.71
CA THR A 160 -1.64 14.18 7.97
C THR A 160 -2.41 15.42 8.51
N HIS A 161 -3.08 15.28 9.66
CA HIS A 161 -3.81 16.38 10.29
C HIS A 161 -2.91 17.54 10.73
N GLU A 162 -1.62 17.28 10.93
CA GLU A 162 -0.60 18.28 11.25
C GLU A 162 -0.01 18.97 10.00
N ASN A 163 -0.59 18.75 8.81
CA ASN A 163 -0.05 19.13 7.50
C ASN A 163 1.32 18.50 7.17
N VAL A 164 1.63 17.34 7.77
CA VAL A 164 2.88 16.65 7.53
C VAL A 164 2.75 15.68 6.36
N ASP A 165 3.68 15.75 5.41
CA ASP A 165 3.91 14.67 4.44
C ASP A 165 4.52 13.48 5.18
N LEU A 166 3.71 12.43 5.38
CA LEU A 166 4.12 11.25 6.14
C LEU A 166 5.37 10.58 5.56
N ASN A 167 5.58 10.67 4.24
CA ASN A 167 6.74 10.14 3.56
C ASN A 167 8.00 11.05 3.70
N ARG A 168 7.93 12.08 4.53
CA ARG A 168 9.05 12.95 4.95
C ARG A 168 9.20 13.03 6.48
N ASN A 169 8.42 12.26 7.24
CA ASN A 169 8.41 12.33 8.71
C ASN A 169 9.33 11.30 9.39
N TRP A 170 10.08 10.50 8.62
CA TRP A 170 10.90 9.39 9.13
C TRP A 170 12.32 9.80 9.52
N HIS A 171 12.44 10.74 10.46
CA HIS A 171 13.71 11.25 10.99
C HIS A 171 13.96 10.89 12.46
N ASP A 172 15.23 10.96 12.88
CA ASP A 172 15.60 11.01 14.30
C ASP A 172 15.38 12.44 14.82
N PHE A 173 14.23 12.69 15.44
CA PHE A 173 13.84 14.01 15.94
C PHE A 173 14.66 14.49 17.17
N ASN A 174 15.57 13.67 17.70
CA ASN A 174 16.55 14.12 18.70
C ASN A 174 17.79 14.78 18.08
N ARG A 175 17.87 14.83 16.74
CA ARG A 175 18.96 15.47 16.00
C ARG A 175 18.44 16.68 15.21
N PRO A 176 19.31 17.60 14.80
CA PRO A 176 18.93 18.65 13.86
C PRO A 176 18.33 18.06 12.58
N LEU A 177 17.19 18.61 12.16
CA LEU A 177 16.50 18.20 10.94
C LEU A 177 17.23 18.76 9.69
N PRO A 178 17.19 18.05 8.55
CA PRO A 178 17.83 18.52 7.34
C PRO A 178 17.20 19.83 6.85
N ARG A 179 18.04 20.80 6.46
CA ARG A 179 17.57 22.00 5.76
C ARG A 179 17.46 21.72 4.26
N ASN A 180 16.57 22.43 3.60
CA ASN A 180 16.43 22.41 2.14
C ASN A 180 16.58 23.83 1.58
N PRO A 181 17.83 24.30 1.35
CA PRO A 181 18.08 25.66 0.86
C PRO A 181 17.38 25.97 -0.48
N GLY A 182 17.27 24.98 -1.36
CA GLY A 182 16.57 25.15 -2.63
C GLY A 182 15.08 25.45 -2.43
N TYR A 183 14.45 24.80 -1.45
CA TYR A 183 13.08 25.15 -1.05
C TYR A 183 13.01 26.53 -0.42
N ASP A 184 13.96 26.89 0.47
CA ASP A 184 13.99 28.20 1.14
C ASP A 184 13.94 29.35 0.11
N GLU A 185 14.68 29.22 -0.99
CA GLU A 185 14.73 30.22 -2.07
C GLU A 185 13.38 30.43 -2.77
N ILE A 186 12.59 29.36 -2.93
CA ILE A 186 11.35 29.37 -3.72
C ILE A 186 10.06 29.26 -2.89
N ALA A 187 10.16 29.14 -1.57
CA ALA A 187 9.01 28.87 -0.69
C ALA A 187 7.84 29.85 -0.89
N HIS A 188 8.16 31.14 -1.01
CA HIS A 188 7.20 32.22 -1.20
C HIS A 188 6.51 32.22 -2.58
N TRP A 189 7.09 31.53 -3.56
CA TRP A 189 6.45 31.30 -4.86
C TRP A 189 5.61 30.03 -4.89
N LEU A 190 6.01 28.98 -4.15
CA LEU A 190 5.25 27.73 -4.06
C LEU A 190 3.93 27.89 -3.31
N VAL A 191 3.94 28.68 -2.23
CA VAL A 191 2.76 29.01 -1.43
C VAL A 191 2.68 30.53 -1.30
N PRO A 192 2.17 31.23 -2.32
CA PRO A 192 2.09 32.69 -2.30
C PRO A 192 1.02 33.18 -1.32
N ALA A 193 1.22 34.37 -0.76
CA ALA A 193 0.30 34.97 0.21
C ALA A 193 -1.09 35.30 -0.38
N THR A 194 -1.19 35.44 -1.70
CA THR A 194 -2.42 35.76 -2.42
C THR A 194 -2.68 34.71 -3.50
N TRP A 195 -3.93 34.26 -3.61
CA TRP A 195 -4.38 33.37 -4.67
C TRP A 195 -5.58 34.00 -5.43
N PRO A 196 -5.59 34.01 -6.78
CA PRO A 196 -4.64 33.40 -7.72
C PRO A 196 -3.24 34.06 -7.70
N PRO A 197 -2.18 33.34 -8.12
CA PRO A 197 -0.81 33.85 -8.08
C PRO A 197 -0.63 35.03 -9.05
N ALA A 198 0.15 36.02 -8.64
CA ALA A 198 0.53 37.13 -9.52
C ALA A 198 1.58 36.67 -10.56
N PRO A 199 1.68 37.34 -11.73
CA PRO A 199 2.64 36.95 -12.79
C PRO A 199 4.10 36.82 -12.33
N GLU A 200 4.49 37.57 -11.30
CA GLU A 200 5.85 37.56 -10.73
C GLU A 200 6.16 36.23 -10.02
N VAL A 201 5.15 35.53 -9.49
CA VAL A 201 5.31 34.21 -8.86
C VAL A 201 5.71 33.16 -9.91
N GLU A 202 4.98 33.12 -11.01
CA GLU A 202 5.27 32.21 -12.13
C GLU A 202 6.63 32.53 -12.76
N ALA A 203 6.94 33.82 -12.94
CA ALA A 203 8.23 34.26 -13.45
C ALA A 203 9.39 33.85 -12.51
N GLY A 204 9.17 33.89 -11.19
CA GLY A 204 10.14 33.46 -10.18
C GLY A 204 10.46 31.96 -10.27
N LEU A 205 9.42 31.11 -10.34
CA LEU A 205 9.59 29.67 -10.51
C LEU A 205 10.26 29.32 -11.85
N ALA A 206 9.87 30.00 -12.93
CA ALA A 206 10.49 29.82 -14.24
C ALA A 206 11.97 30.22 -14.24
N ALA A 207 12.32 31.34 -13.60
CA ALA A 207 13.72 31.76 -13.46
C ALA A 207 14.54 30.79 -12.60
N TYR A 208 13.94 30.20 -11.56
CA TYR A 208 14.60 29.13 -10.79
C TYR A 208 14.82 27.88 -11.66
N ALA A 209 13.81 27.46 -12.43
CA ALA A 209 13.93 26.34 -13.35
C ALA A 209 14.99 26.57 -14.43
N GLU A 210 15.11 27.79 -14.97
CA GLU A 210 16.15 28.14 -15.95
C GLU A 210 17.56 28.01 -15.34
N ARG A 211 17.74 28.46 -14.08
CA ARG A 211 19.03 28.39 -13.39
C ARG A 211 19.43 26.98 -12.95
N HIS A 212 18.48 26.18 -12.49
CA HIS A 212 18.76 24.88 -11.82
C HIS A 212 18.30 23.66 -12.63
N GLY A 213 17.62 23.89 -13.76
CA GLY A 213 16.97 22.86 -14.57
C GLY A 213 15.69 22.33 -13.93
N GLU A 214 14.84 21.68 -14.75
CA GLU A 214 13.59 21.04 -14.30
C GLU A 214 13.78 20.07 -13.13
N ARG A 215 14.86 19.27 -13.19
CA ARG A 215 15.21 18.34 -12.09
C ARG A 215 15.63 19.08 -10.82
N GLY A 216 16.29 20.23 -10.95
CA GLY A 216 16.67 21.06 -9.81
C GLY A 216 15.45 21.66 -9.12
N LEU A 217 14.49 22.17 -9.90
CA LEU A 217 13.19 22.63 -9.38
C LEU A 217 12.42 21.49 -8.70
N GLN A 218 12.29 20.34 -9.37
CA GLN A 218 11.62 19.18 -8.81
C GLN A 218 12.26 18.72 -7.49
N THR A 219 13.60 18.71 -7.43
CA THR A 219 14.34 18.33 -6.21
C THR A 219 14.07 19.33 -5.10
N ALA A 220 14.16 20.64 -5.37
CA ALA A 220 13.90 21.69 -4.39
C ALA A 220 12.51 21.55 -3.76
N ILE A 221 11.48 21.31 -4.59
CA ILE A 221 10.10 21.15 -4.13
C ILE A 221 9.90 19.83 -3.35
N SER A 222 10.34 18.71 -3.91
CA SER A 222 9.92 17.37 -3.44
C SER A 222 10.87 16.73 -2.42
N ALA A 223 12.07 17.25 -2.20
CA ALA A 223 13.01 16.70 -1.22
C ALA A 223 12.50 16.77 0.23
N GLY A 224 11.48 17.60 0.49
CA GLY A 224 10.92 17.84 1.83
C GLY A 224 11.62 18.98 2.56
N GLN A 225 10.95 19.50 3.58
CA GLN A 225 11.44 20.62 4.39
C GLN A 225 10.79 20.63 5.79
N HIS A 226 11.37 21.34 6.76
CA HIS A 226 10.89 21.38 8.15
C HIS A 226 10.77 22.81 8.75
N GLU A 227 10.93 23.84 7.90
CA GLU A 227 10.96 25.25 8.31
C GLU A 227 9.67 26.01 7.95
N TYR A 228 8.86 25.48 7.04
CA TYR A 228 7.61 26.07 6.57
C TYR A 228 6.44 25.11 6.86
N PRO A 229 5.79 25.20 8.04
CA PRO A 229 4.70 24.27 8.43
C PRO A 229 3.49 24.27 7.50
N GLU A 230 3.24 25.37 6.80
CA GLU A 230 2.16 25.52 5.81
C GLU A 230 2.63 25.21 4.37
N GLY A 231 3.92 24.94 4.20
CA GLY A 231 4.55 24.68 2.91
C GLY A 231 4.28 23.27 2.38
N LEU A 232 4.43 23.11 1.07
CA LEU A 232 4.49 21.81 0.40
C LEU A 232 5.60 20.92 1.00
N PHE A 233 5.34 19.60 1.04
CA PHE A 233 6.28 18.57 1.50
C PHE A 233 6.88 18.82 2.90
N TYR A 234 6.13 19.50 3.78
CA TYR A 234 6.53 19.69 5.17
C TYR A 234 6.64 18.35 5.91
N GLY A 235 7.80 18.05 6.49
CA GLY A 235 8.09 16.77 7.16
C GLY A 235 7.77 16.76 8.66
N GLY A 236 7.27 17.85 9.23
CA GLY A 236 6.98 17.96 10.67
C GLY A 236 8.23 18.12 11.54
N ARG A 237 8.06 18.46 12.81
CA ARG A 237 9.19 18.57 13.77
C ARG A 237 9.19 17.50 14.86
N ASN A 238 8.21 16.60 14.82
CA ASN A 238 8.05 15.49 15.74
C ASN A 238 7.42 14.31 15.01
N PRO A 239 7.48 13.10 15.61
CA PRO A 239 6.72 11.96 15.12
C PRO A 239 5.22 12.21 15.06
N THR A 240 4.63 12.09 13.87
CA THR A 240 3.16 12.12 13.71
C THR A 240 2.50 10.93 14.41
N TRP A 241 1.19 11.03 14.67
CA TRP A 241 0.41 9.88 15.16
C TRP A 241 0.60 8.64 14.27
N SER A 242 0.58 8.83 12.94
CA SER A 242 0.73 7.74 11.97
C SER A 242 2.10 7.07 12.09
N GLN A 243 3.17 7.85 12.21
CA GLN A 243 4.51 7.32 12.38
C GLN A 243 4.63 6.50 13.68
N GLN A 244 4.15 7.05 14.80
CA GLN A 244 4.22 6.38 16.10
C GLN A 244 3.43 5.07 16.09
N THR A 245 2.22 5.09 15.54
CA THR A 245 1.34 3.92 15.42
C THR A 245 2.00 2.84 14.57
N LEU A 246 2.52 3.21 13.40
CA LEU A 246 3.19 2.26 12.51
C LEU A 246 4.43 1.64 13.17
N ARG A 247 5.20 2.39 13.96
CA ARG A 247 6.34 1.82 14.72
C ARG A 247 5.89 0.73 15.68
N HIS A 248 4.79 0.93 16.41
CA HIS A 248 4.25 -0.11 17.31
C HIS A 248 3.80 -1.33 16.52
N VAL A 249 3.09 -1.13 15.41
CA VAL A 249 2.66 -2.21 14.51
C VAL A 249 3.87 -3.01 14.02
N LEU A 250 4.92 -2.35 13.54
CA LEU A 250 6.13 -3.02 13.05
C LEU A 250 6.87 -3.77 14.16
N GLN A 251 6.92 -3.22 15.38
CA GLN A 251 7.52 -3.92 16.53
C GLN A 251 6.76 -5.22 16.88
N GLU A 252 5.43 -5.17 16.81
CA GLU A 252 4.58 -6.32 17.10
C GLU A 252 4.64 -7.38 15.98
N HIS A 253 4.62 -6.93 14.72
CA HIS A 253 4.34 -7.78 13.57
C HIS A 253 5.56 -8.11 12.70
N ALA A 254 6.61 -7.28 12.70
CA ALA A 254 7.68 -7.38 11.70
C ALA A 254 9.04 -7.81 12.28
N THR A 255 9.07 -8.35 13.50
CA THR A 255 10.32 -8.69 14.21
C THR A 255 10.74 -10.16 14.14
N ARG A 256 9.87 -11.04 13.63
CA ARG A 256 10.10 -12.51 13.63
C ARG A 256 10.49 -13.11 12.27
N CYS A 257 10.39 -12.33 11.20
CA CYS A 257 10.78 -12.77 9.87
C CYS A 257 12.28 -12.57 9.61
N THR A 258 12.86 -13.38 8.72
CA THR A 258 14.26 -13.21 8.26
C THR A 258 14.35 -12.39 6.97
N ARG A 259 13.25 -12.31 6.22
CA ARG A 259 13.14 -11.50 5.00
C ARG A 259 11.87 -10.66 5.05
N LEU A 260 12.01 -9.37 4.77
CA LEU A 260 10.91 -8.42 4.73
C LEU A 260 10.86 -7.73 3.37
N GLY A 261 9.70 -7.76 2.73
CA GLY A 261 9.36 -6.92 1.60
C GLY A 261 8.25 -5.95 1.99
N TRP A 262 8.26 -4.74 1.43
CA TRP A 262 7.22 -3.74 1.64
C TRP A 262 6.80 -3.17 0.29
N ILE A 263 5.50 -3.26 -0.01
CA ILE A 263 4.86 -2.59 -1.14
C ILE A 263 3.88 -1.56 -0.59
N ASP A 264 4.15 -0.28 -0.82
CA ASP A 264 3.23 0.80 -0.53
C ASP A 264 2.49 1.20 -1.79
N LEU A 265 1.17 1.16 -1.75
CA LEU A 265 0.33 1.36 -2.93
C LEU A 265 -0.11 2.83 -2.99
N HIS A 266 0.31 3.47 -4.07
CA HIS A 266 0.13 4.90 -4.31
C HIS A 266 -0.49 5.16 -5.69
N THR A 267 -1.01 6.37 -5.86
CA THR A 267 -1.49 6.87 -7.15
C THR A 267 -0.85 8.20 -7.46
N GLY A 268 -0.53 8.48 -8.71
CA GLY A 268 0.02 9.77 -9.06
C GLY A 268 0.54 9.81 -10.48
N LEU A 269 1.85 9.81 -10.61
CA LEU A 269 2.55 9.99 -11.89
C LEU A 269 2.16 8.91 -12.91
N GLY A 270 2.03 9.34 -14.18
CA GLY A 270 1.81 8.45 -15.32
C GLY A 270 0.36 8.37 -15.82
N PRO A 271 0.12 7.60 -16.89
CA PRO A 271 -1.22 7.43 -17.47
C PRO A 271 -2.18 6.67 -16.56
N SER A 272 -3.48 6.97 -16.66
CA SER A 272 -4.53 6.23 -15.94
C SER A 272 -4.49 4.73 -16.24
N GLY A 273 -4.57 3.91 -15.18
CA GLY A 273 -4.55 2.45 -15.28
C GLY A 273 -3.16 1.83 -15.52
N HIS A 274 -2.11 2.66 -15.57
CA HIS A 274 -0.74 2.18 -15.63
C HIS A 274 -0.15 2.00 -14.22
N GLY A 275 0.42 0.82 -13.95
CA GLY A 275 1.16 0.56 -12.73
C GLY A 275 2.66 0.67 -12.98
N GLU A 276 3.34 1.52 -12.22
CA GLU A 276 4.80 1.66 -12.26
C GLU A 276 5.39 1.27 -10.90
N ARG A 277 6.48 0.50 -10.92
CA ARG A 277 7.25 0.17 -9.71
C ARG A 277 8.33 1.21 -9.50
N ILE A 278 8.24 1.94 -8.40
CA ILE A 278 9.26 2.91 -7.98
C ILE A 278 10.09 2.27 -6.86
N CYS A 279 11.41 2.13 -7.07
CA CYS A 279 12.36 1.89 -5.98
C CYS A 279 13.25 3.13 -5.86
N ALA A 280 13.13 3.85 -4.74
CA ALA A 280 14.03 4.95 -4.39
C ALA A 280 15.20 4.43 -3.53
N CYS A 281 15.63 3.19 -3.79
CA CYS A 281 16.82 2.61 -3.22
C CYS A 281 18.06 3.11 -3.99
N ARG A 282 19.22 3.18 -3.31
CA ARG A 282 20.49 3.30 -4.04
C ARG A 282 20.67 2.01 -4.84
N ASP A 283 21.12 2.11 -6.09
CA ASP A 283 21.62 0.96 -6.85
C ASP A 283 22.90 0.47 -6.16
N GLU A 284 22.74 -0.31 -5.08
CA GLU A 284 23.84 -1.07 -4.50
C GLU A 284 23.96 -2.36 -5.31
N ALA A 285 25.12 -2.55 -5.95
CA ALA A 285 25.38 -3.65 -6.88
C ALA A 285 25.31 -5.07 -6.26
N ALA A 286 24.92 -5.19 -5.00
CA ALA A 286 24.82 -6.44 -4.27
C ALA A 286 23.59 -6.42 -3.35
N ALA A 287 22.44 -6.79 -3.91
CA ALA A 287 21.27 -7.24 -3.16
C ALA A 287 20.89 -8.65 -3.63
#